data_AF-A0A2V5NFW1-F1
#
_entry.id   AF-A0A2V5NFW1-F1
#
_cell.length_a   1.000
_cell.length_b   1.000
_cell.length_c   1.000
_cell.angle_alpha   90.00
_cell.angle_beta   90.00
_cell.angle_gamma   90.00
#
_symmetry.space_group_name_H-M   'P 1'
#
loop_
_entity.id
_entity.type
_entity.pdbx_description
1 polymer ?
#
loop_
_entity_poly.entity_id
_entity_poly.type
_entity_poly.pdbx_seq_one_letter_code
_entity_poly.pdbx_strand_id
1 'polypeptide(L)'
;MARLYHVEALTNRVNALAAKIRPVIAERNPADAKRHENAVARLCDRIVQREKSLKEQFASLDRAVKFDSGGVARLSDWNSKADFGKPSFNEATENGKRVLHVSAAQGSSVGSWRTKVFLEGGHYRIEGKAKTEGITPDPGDPRAGVGFRTTGRRFAQKLIGANDWKPIAFEFEVDQGMAEVELSSWKAVTIALRVRPKPRA
;
A
#
# COMPACT_ATOMS: atom_id res chain seq x y z
N MET A 1 -4.86 9.92 -24.46
CA MET A 1 -4.53 8.64 -23.79
C MET A 1 -4.86 7.48 -24.74
N ALA A 2 -3.94 6.53 -24.91
CA ALA A 2 -4.06 5.48 -25.93
C ALA A 2 -5.19 4.48 -25.60
N ARG A 3 -6.07 4.24 -26.57
CA ARG A 3 -7.20 3.29 -26.54
C ARG A 3 -6.73 1.83 -26.67
N LEU A 4 -5.86 1.35 -25.76
CA LEU A 4 -5.20 0.05 -25.97
C LEU A 4 -6.02 -1.19 -25.53
N TYR A 5 -7.10 -1.02 -24.76
CA TYR A 5 -7.90 -2.14 -24.21
C TYR A 5 -9.39 -1.99 -24.52
N HIS A 6 -9.86 -2.62 -25.60
CA HIS A 6 -11.26 -2.61 -26.02
C HIS A 6 -11.96 -3.89 -25.56
N VAL A 7 -12.51 -3.90 -24.34
CA VAL A 7 -13.19 -5.06 -23.75
C VAL A 7 -14.25 -5.62 -24.68
N GLU A 8 -15.12 -4.75 -25.20
CA GLU A 8 -16.20 -5.13 -26.10
C GLU A 8 -15.67 -5.82 -27.37
N ALA A 9 -14.63 -5.28 -28.00
CA ALA A 9 -14.04 -5.89 -29.19
C ALA A 9 -13.43 -7.27 -28.88
N LEU A 10 -12.78 -7.42 -27.72
CA LEU A 10 -12.17 -8.68 -27.29
C LEU A 10 -13.22 -9.75 -26.95
N THR A 11 -14.24 -9.41 -26.16
CA THR A 11 -15.30 -10.37 -25.79
C THR A 11 -16.14 -10.75 -27.01
N ASN A 12 -16.46 -9.80 -27.90
CA ASN A 12 -17.13 -10.08 -29.17
C ASN A 12 -16.31 -11.01 -30.05
N ARG A 13 -14.99 -10.80 -30.13
CA ARG A 13 -14.11 -11.68 -30.91
C ARG A 13 -14.04 -13.09 -30.33
N VAL A 14 -13.94 -13.23 -29.01
CA VAL A 14 -13.95 -14.52 -28.31
C VAL A 14 -15.26 -15.26 -28.57
N ASN A 15 -16.40 -14.58 -28.42
CA ASN A 15 -17.73 -15.16 -28.68
C ASN A 15 -17.90 -15.58 -30.15
N ALA A 16 -17.45 -14.75 -31.09
CA ALA A 16 -17.52 -15.05 -32.52
C ALA A 16 -16.69 -16.30 -32.90
N LEU A 17 -15.49 -16.45 -32.32
CA LEU A 17 -14.68 -17.65 -32.53
C LEU A 17 -15.30 -18.88 -31.87
N ALA A 18 -15.79 -18.74 -30.64
CA ALA A 18 -16.46 -19.83 -29.93
C ALA A 18 -17.67 -20.37 -30.72
N ALA A 19 -18.49 -19.48 -31.30
CA ALA A 19 -19.63 -19.86 -32.11
C ALA A 19 -19.24 -20.69 -33.35
N LYS A 20 -18.11 -20.39 -33.99
CA LYS A 20 -17.59 -21.15 -35.14
C LYS A 20 -17.12 -22.56 -34.79
N ILE A 21 -16.51 -22.72 -33.61
CA ILE A 21 -15.88 -23.98 -33.20
C ILE A 21 -16.88 -24.90 -32.48
N ARG A 22 -17.91 -24.33 -31.84
CA ARG A 22 -18.97 -25.04 -31.11
C ARG A 22 -19.55 -26.25 -31.86
N PRO A 23 -19.99 -26.17 -33.13
CA PRO A 23 -20.58 -27.32 -33.81
C PRO A 23 -19.62 -28.50 -33.93
N VAL A 24 -18.33 -28.25 -34.21
CA VAL A 24 -17.30 -29.29 -34.35
C VAL A 24 -17.04 -29.99 -33.02
N ILE A 25 -17.08 -29.27 -31.90
CA ILE A 25 -16.92 -29.85 -30.57
C ILE A 25 -18.18 -30.65 -30.20
N ALA A 26 -19.37 -30.11 -30.49
CA ALA A 26 -20.64 -30.75 -30.17
C ALA A 26 -20.84 -32.07 -30.93
N GLU A 27 -20.41 -32.13 -32.19
CA GLU A 27 -20.43 -33.33 -33.02
C GLU A 27 -19.60 -34.48 -32.40
N ARG A 28 -18.46 -34.15 -31.78
CA ARG A 28 -17.61 -35.15 -31.11
C ARG A 28 -18.14 -35.52 -29.73
N ASN A 29 -18.53 -34.52 -28.94
CA ASN A 29 -19.03 -34.72 -27.58
C ASN A 29 -19.83 -33.49 -27.09
N PRO A 30 -21.16 -33.61 -26.93
CA PRO A 30 -22.00 -32.53 -26.41
C PRO A 30 -21.59 -32.01 -25.02
N ALA A 31 -21.06 -32.90 -24.15
CA ALA A 31 -20.59 -32.49 -22.83
C ALA A 31 -19.35 -31.58 -22.92
N ASP A 32 -18.48 -31.81 -23.90
CA ASP A 32 -17.28 -30.99 -24.10
C ASP A 32 -17.63 -29.65 -24.75
N ALA A 33 -18.68 -29.60 -25.58
CA ALA A 33 -19.23 -28.33 -26.05
C ALA A 33 -19.72 -27.47 -24.88
N LYS A 34 -20.38 -28.09 -23.90
CA LYS A 34 -20.82 -27.36 -22.70
C LYS A 34 -19.66 -26.90 -21.82
N ARG A 35 -18.63 -27.73 -21.64
CA ARG A 35 -17.40 -27.33 -20.93
C ARG A 35 -16.71 -26.15 -21.62
N HIS A 36 -16.66 -26.18 -22.95
CA HIS A 36 -16.09 -25.10 -23.76
C HIS A 36 -16.89 -23.80 -23.60
N GLU A 37 -18.22 -23.83 -23.68
CA GLU A 37 -19.09 -22.67 -23.42
C GLU A 37 -18.78 -22.04 -22.04
N ASN A 38 -18.69 -22.86 -21.00
CA ASN A 38 -18.36 -22.38 -19.65
C ASN A 38 -16.94 -21.79 -19.57
N ALA A 39 -15.98 -22.36 -20.29
CA ALA A 39 -14.61 -21.84 -20.35
C ALA A 39 -14.54 -20.48 -21.08
N VAL A 40 -15.31 -20.33 -22.15
CA VAL A 40 -15.47 -19.07 -22.89
C VAL A 40 -16.07 -17.99 -22.01
N ALA A 41 -17.16 -18.30 -21.29
CA ALA A 41 -17.76 -17.37 -20.34
C ALA A 41 -16.75 -16.89 -19.28
N ARG A 42 -16.03 -17.83 -18.65
CA ARG A 42 -14.97 -17.50 -17.68
C ARG A 42 -13.84 -16.65 -18.27
N LEU A 43 -13.49 -16.85 -19.54
CA LEU A 43 -12.49 -16.02 -20.20
C LEU A 43 -13.01 -14.58 -20.39
N CYS A 44 -14.24 -14.42 -20.87
CA CYS A 44 -14.89 -13.12 -21.00
C CYS A 44 -14.98 -12.40 -19.66
N ASP A 45 -15.38 -13.09 -18.59
CA ASP A 45 -15.41 -12.52 -17.23
C ASP A 45 -14.04 -12.01 -16.79
N ARG A 46 -12.97 -12.79 -17.02
CA ARG A 46 -11.60 -12.36 -16.67
C ARG A 46 -11.15 -11.13 -17.47
N ILE A 47 -11.54 -11.02 -18.75
CA ILE A 47 -11.25 -9.82 -19.57
C ILE A 47 -11.92 -8.59 -18.96
N VAL A 48 -13.20 -8.70 -18.58
CA VAL A 48 -13.94 -7.61 -17.93
C VAL A 48 -13.32 -7.24 -16.57
N GLN A 49 -13.00 -8.23 -15.73
CA GLN A 49 -12.36 -7.99 -14.44
C GLN A 49 -10.98 -7.34 -14.59
N ARG A 50 -10.22 -7.69 -15.64
CA ARG A 50 -8.94 -7.05 -15.92
C ARG A 50 -9.11 -5.59 -16.30
N GLU A 51 -10.13 -5.23 -17.08
CA GLU A 51 -10.42 -3.82 -17.37
C GLU A 51 -10.73 -3.02 -16.10
N LYS A 52 -11.56 -3.58 -15.20
CA LYS A 52 -11.86 -2.95 -13.91
C LYS A 52 -10.59 -2.74 -13.08
N SER A 53 -9.77 -3.79 -12.97
CA SER A 53 -8.47 -3.72 -12.29
C SER A 53 -7.53 -2.69 -12.92
N LEU A 54 -7.46 -2.62 -14.25
CA LEU A 54 -6.67 -1.62 -14.96
C LEU A 54 -7.21 -0.21 -14.71
N LYS A 55 -8.52 0.02 -14.78
CA LYS A 55 -9.14 1.32 -14.47
C LYS A 55 -8.81 1.77 -13.05
N GLU A 56 -8.86 0.87 -12.07
CA GLU A 56 -8.45 1.15 -10.69
C GLU A 56 -6.97 1.53 -10.61
N GLN A 57 -6.09 0.77 -11.29
CA GLN A 57 -4.65 1.02 -11.36
C GLN A 57 -4.30 2.34 -12.08
N PHE A 58 -5.02 2.70 -13.14
CA PHE A 58 -4.84 3.96 -13.88
C PHE A 58 -5.42 5.15 -13.12
N ALA A 59 -6.57 5.00 -12.46
CA ALA A 59 -7.12 6.02 -11.56
C ALA A 59 -6.23 6.27 -10.33
N SER A 60 -5.28 5.37 -10.04
CA SER A 60 -4.21 5.62 -9.07
C SER A 60 -2.95 6.28 -9.65
N LEU A 61 -2.74 6.30 -10.97
CA LEU A 61 -1.54 6.91 -11.57
C LEU A 61 -1.55 8.45 -11.50
N ASP A 62 -2.73 9.08 -11.56
CA ASP A 62 -2.87 10.52 -11.26
C ASP A 62 -2.57 10.87 -9.78
N ARG A 63 -2.40 9.84 -8.93
CA ARG A 63 -2.02 9.95 -7.52
C ARG A 63 -0.57 9.55 -7.24
N ALA A 64 0.26 9.41 -8.28
CA ALA A 64 1.71 9.26 -8.11
C ALA A 64 2.24 10.42 -7.25
N VAL A 65 3.03 10.08 -6.23
CA VAL A 65 3.55 11.10 -5.32
C VAL A 65 4.50 12.02 -6.09
N LYS A 66 4.30 13.32 -5.97
CA LYS A 66 5.17 14.31 -6.63
C LYS A 66 6.32 14.66 -5.70
N PHE A 67 7.52 14.51 -6.22
CA PHE A 67 8.74 14.96 -5.56
C PHE A 67 9.03 16.40 -5.98
N ASP A 68 9.46 17.23 -5.03
CA ASP A 68 9.95 18.58 -5.31
C ASP A 68 11.35 18.55 -5.94
N SER A 69 11.90 19.73 -6.25
CA SER A 69 13.25 19.88 -6.83
C SER A 69 14.37 19.37 -5.93
N GLY A 70 14.12 19.19 -4.63
CA GLY A 70 15.05 18.56 -3.69
C GLY A 70 14.90 17.03 -3.62
N GLY A 71 14.08 16.47 -4.51
CA GLY A 71 13.71 15.06 -4.52
C GLY A 71 12.87 14.68 -3.32
N VAL A 72 12.06 15.59 -2.75
CA VAL A 72 11.28 15.33 -1.54
C VAL A 72 9.79 15.29 -1.84
N ALA A 73 9.12 14.21 -1.44
CA ALA A 73 7.66 14.14 -1.39
C ALA A 73 7.15 14.29 0.04
N ARG A 74 6.19 15.20 0.27
CA ARG A 74 5.49 15.37 1.56
C ARG A 74 4.27 14.45 1.62
N LEU A 75 4.17 13.65 2.66
CA LEU A 75 3.09 12.68 2.84
C LEU A 75 1.92 13.27 3.64
N SER A 76 0.70 13.07 3.14
CA SER A 76 -0.57 13.54 3.72
C SER A 76 -1.55 12.38 3.97
N ASP A 77 -2.80 12.70 4.33
CA ASP A 77 -3.92 11.74 4.37
C ASP A 77 -3.69 10.53 5.30
N TRP A 78 -3.18 10.84 6.48
CA TRP A 78 -2.94 9.90 7.56
C TRP A 78 -4.25 9.39 8.17
N ASN A 79 -4.35 8.08 8.34
CA ASN A 79 -5.48 7.39 8.95
C ASN A 79 -5.00 6.50 10.09
N SER A 80 -5.61 6.63 11.26
CA SER A 80 -5.30 5.77 12.40
C SER A 80 -5.84 4.35 12.20
N LYS A 81 -5.12 3.35 12.70
CA LYS A 81 -5.59 1.96 12.74
C LYS A 81 -5.09 1.25 13.99
N ALA A 82 -6.01 0.63 14.73
CA ALA A 82 -5.70 -0.33 15.78
C ALA A 82 -5.55 -1.74 15.19
N ASP A 83 -4.44 -2.41 15.49
CA ASP A 83 -4.18 -3.81 15.15
C ASP A 83 -4.35 -4.75 16.36
N PHE A 84 -4.13 -4.27 17.59
CA PHE A 84 -4.30 -5.04 18.83
C PHE A 84 -4.56 -4.12 20.03
N GLY A 85 -5.19 -4.63 21.09
CA GLY A 85 -5.45 -3.87 22.32
C GLY A 85 -6.38 -2.67 22.11
N LYS A 86 -6.18 -1.61 22.90
CA LYS A 86 -7.02 -0.39 22.88
C LYS A 86 -6.17 0.87 22.75
N PRO A 87 -5.41 1.04 21.65
CA PRO A 87 -4.66 2.26 21.43
C PRO A 87 -5.61 3.43 21.19
N SER A 88 -5.28 4.61 21.69
CA SER A 88 -5.96 5.85 21.33
C SER A 88 -5.11 6.68 20.37
N PHE A 89 -5.78 7.48 19.55
CA PHE A 89 -5.16 8.29 18.50
C PHE A 89 -5.62 9.73 18.66
N ASN A 90 -4.70 10.66 18.46
CA ASN A 90 -5.02 12.08 18.45
C ASN A 90 -4.14 12.81 17.44
N GLU A 91 -4.68 13.85 16.83
CA GLU A 91 -3.88 14.81 16.09
C GLU A 91 -3.75 16.09 16.91
N ALA A 92 -2.56 16.67 16.95
CA ALA A 92 -2.33 17.93 17.63
C ALA A 92 -1.42 18.84 16.79
N THR A 93 -1.21 20.05 17.28
CA THR A 93 -0.21 20.97 16.74
C THR A 93 0.78 21.31 17.84
N GLU A 94 2.06 21.03 17.61
CA GLU A 94 3.15 21.39 18.51
C GLU A 94 4.16 22.25 17.74
N ASN A 95 4.51 23.43 18.28
CA ASN A 95 5.43 24.38 17.63
C ASN A 95 5.05 24.67 16.15
N GLY A 96 3.75 24.82 15.88
CA GLY A 96 3.22 25.09 14.54
C GLY A 96 3.30 23.90 13.56
N LYS A 97 3.57 22.69 14.04
CA LYS A 97 3.65 21.47 13.22
C LYS A 97 2.58 20.48 13.62
N ARG A 98 1.91 19.87 12.63
CA ARG A 98 0.97 18.78 12.86
C ARG A 98 1.69 17.56 13.42
N VAL A 99 1.17 17.03 14.52
CA VAL A 99 1.66 15.84 15.20
C VAL A 99 0.56 14.80 15.30
N LEU A 100 0.93 13.54 15.12
CA LEU A 100 0.11 12.35 15.11
C LEU A 100 0.49 11.51 16.32
N HIS A 101 -0.43 11.41 17.29
CA HIS A 101 -0.20 10.76 18.57
C HIS A 101 -0.86 9.38 18.57
N VAL A 102 -0.20 8.43 19.23
CA VAL A 102 -0.73 7.10 19.52
C VAL A 102 -0.48 6.81 21.00
N SER A 103 -1.47 6.39 21.77
CA SER A 103 -1.26 6.05 23.18
C SER A 103 -1.67 4.62 23.48
N ALA A 104 -0.82 3.88 24.17
CA ALA A 104 -1.08 2.54 24.71
C ALA A 104 -1.29 2.61 26.24
N ALA A 105 -2.08 3.58 26.72
CA ALA A 105 -2.29 3.77 28.17
C ALA A 105 -3.13 2.66 28.81
N GLN A 106 -3.90 1.89 28.02
CA GLN A 106 -4.79 0.83 28.50
C GLN A 106 -4.16 -0.57 28.36
N GLY A 107 -2.86 -0.69 28.67
CA GLY A 107 -2.10 -1.94 28.56
C GLY A 107 -1.50 -2.17 27.17
N SER A 108 -0.98 -3.39 26.96
CA SER A 108 -0.34 -3.77 25.69
C SER A 108 -1.29 -3.54 24.51
N SER A 109 -0.83 -2.78 23.53
CA SER A 109 -1.66 -2.32 22.42
C SER A 109 -0.82 -2.19 21.16
N VAL A 110 -1.44 -2.48 20.01
CA VAL A 110 -0.89 -2.24 18.69
C VAL A 110 -1.80 -1.26 17.90
N GLY A 111 -1.33 -0.05 17.54
CA GLY A 111 -1.91 1.02 16.75
C GLY A 111 -0.87 1.72 15.86
N SER A 112 -1.35 2.32 14.77
CA SER A 112 -0.54 2.88 13.69
C SER A 112 -1.22 4.05 13.00
N TRP A 113 -0.45 4.95 12.38
CA TRP A 113 -0.95 6.01 11.49
C TRP A 113 -0.51 5.69 10.07
N ARG A 114 -1.44 5.41 9.18
CA ARG A 114 -1.18 4.86 7.85
C ARG A 114 -1.52 5.89 6.78
N THR A 115 -0.69 5.97 5.74
CA THR A 115 -1.04 6.65 4.50
C THR A 115 -0.75 5.71 3.33
N LYS A 116 -1.24 6.03 2.13
CA LYS A 116 -0.91 5.30 0.92
C LYS A 116 -0.40 6.28 -0.11
N VAL A 117 0.74 5.97 -0.70
CA VAL A 117 1.29 6.73 -1.82
C VAL A 117 1.69 5.80 -2.94
N PHE A 118 1.70 6.34 -4.15
CA PHE A 118 2.13 5.61 -5.33
C PHE A 118 3.53 6.07 -5.72
N LEU A 119 4.45 5.10 -5.72
CA LEU A 119 5.85 5.25 -6.04
C LEU A 119 6.14 4.45 -7.31
N GLU A 120 7.03 4.98 -8.15
CA GLU A 120 7.61 4.23 -9.25
C GLU A 120 8.62 3.20 -8.72
N GLY A 121 9.13 2.32 -9.59
CA GLY A 121 10.19 1.41 -9.19
C GLY A 121 11.47 2.17 -8.83
N GLY A 122 12.05 1.89 -7.66
CA GLY A 122 13.21 2.65 -7.20
C GLY A 122 13.60 2.43 -5.74
N HIS A 123 14.62 3.16 -5.30
CA HIS A 123 15.14 3.14 -3.93
C HIS A 123 14.69 4.42 -3.24
N TYR A 124 14.06 4.25 -2.08
CA TYR A 124 13.40 5.33 -1.36
C TYR A 124 13.80 5.33 0.11
N ARG A 125 13.79 6.51 0.72
CA ARG A 125 13.95 6.68 2.16
C ARG A 125 12.79 7.47 2.74
N ILE A 126 12.06 6.90 3.69
CA ILE A 126 11.09 7.63 4.52
C ILE A 126 11.84 8.24 5.71
N GLU A 127 11.64 9.52 5.98
CA GLU A 127 12.30 10.24 7.07
C GLU A 127 11.29 10.99 7.94
N GLY A 128 11.50 11.08 9.25
CA GLY A 128 10.67 11.90 10.13
C GLY A 128 11.27 12.05 11.52
N LYS A 129 10.50 12.57 12.46
CA LYS A 129 10.90 12.67 13.88
C LYS A 129 9.88 11.99 14.77
N ALA A 130 10.36 11.29 15.79
CA ALA A 130 9.52 10.66 16.81
C ALA A 130 10.01 11.07 18.20
N LYS A 131 9.06 11.27 19.13
CA LYS A 131 9.31 11.51 20.55
C LYS A 131 8.60 10.41 21.32
N THR A 132 9.24 9.79 22.29
CA THR A 132 8.65 8.66 23.03
C THR A 132 8.60 8.94 24.52
N GLU A 133 7.52 8.51 25.18
CA GLU A 133 7.32 8.69 26.63
C GLU A 133 7.10 7.32 27.28
N GLY A 134 8.19 6.73 27.77
CA GLY A 134 8.17 5.50 28.55
C GLY A 134 7.69 4.27 27.77
N ILE A 135 8.24 4.05 26.56
CA ILE A 135 7.88 2.89 25.74
C ILE A 135 8.57 1.64 26.28
N THR A 136 7.80 0.73 26.84
CA THR A 136 8.28 -0.57 27.33
C THR A 136 7.82 -1.66 26.36
N PRO A 137 8.75 -2.36 25.68
CA PRO A 137 8.44 -3.53 24.89
C PRO A 137 7.83 -4.65 25.74
N ASP A 138 6.87 -5.39 25.20
CA ASP A 138 6.46 -6.64 25.84
C ASP A 138 7.63 -7.64 25.78
N PRO A 139 7.97 -8.33 26.88
CA PRO A 139 9.15 -9.20 26.96
C PRO A 139 9.23 -10.33 25.92
N GLY A 140 8.09 -10.70 25.32
CA GLY A 140 7.99 -11.71 24.27
C GLY A 140 7.85 -11.17 22.85
N ASP A 141 7.75 -9.85 22.67
CA ASP A 141 7.63 -9.24 21.34
C ASP A 141 8.93 -8.54 20.92
N PRO A 142 9.82 -9.21 20.18
CA PRO A 142 11.03 -8.58 19.65
C PRO A 142 10.71 -7.48 18.63
N ARG A 143 9.43 -7.30 18.24
CA ARG A 143 8.97 -6.30 17.27
C ARG A 143 8.46 -5.02 17.94
N ALA A 144 8.29 -5.02 19.26
CA ALA A 144 7.77 -3.87 19.99
C ALA A 144 8.75 -2.68 19.97
N GLY A 145 8.20 -1.47 19.98
CA GLY A 145 8.94 -0.21 19.84
C GLY A 145 8.48 0.62 18.64
N VAL A 146 8.93 1.88 18.59
CA VAL A 146 8.43 2.91 17.66
C VAL A 146 9.31 3.02 16.42
N GLY A 147 8.71 3.01 15.24
CA GLY A 147 9.46 3.24 14.00
C GLY A 147 8.60 3.18 12.74
N PHE A 148 9.20 3.50 11.60
CA PHE A 148 8.52 3.35 10.31
C PHE A 148 8.56 1.91 9.81
N ARG A 149 7.54 1.56 9.03
CA ARG A 149 7.50 0.34 8.25
C ARG A 149 6.91 0.60 6.86
N THR A 150 7.01 -0.38 5.98
CA THR A 150 6.27 -0.43 4.72
C THR A 150 5.57 -1.77 4.61
N THR A 151 4.62 -1.91 3.68
CA THR A 151 3.95 -3.21 3.48
C THR A 151 4.98 -4.29 3.16
N GLY A 152 4.95 -5.39 3.92
CA GLY A 152 5.84 -6.53 3.73
C GLY A 152 7.28 -6.37 4.26
N ARG A 153 7.70 -5.18 4.73
CA ARG A 153 9.05 -4.97 5.29
C ARG A 153 9.00 -4.55 6.76
N ARG A 154 10.03 -4.97 7.51
CA ARG A 154 10.14 -4.81 8.98
C ARG A 154 10.79 -3.47 9.34
N PHE A 155 10.62 -3.03 10.59
CA PHE A 155 11.29 -1.85 11.15
C PHE A 155 12.83 -1.90 10.99
N ALA A 156 13.45 -0.85 10.45
CA ALA A 156 14.92 -0.72 10.48
C ALA A 156 15.44 -0.14 11.81
N GLN A 157 14.64 0.73 12.46
CA GLN A 157 15.03 1.40 13.70
C GLN A 157 13.83 1.46 14.64
N LYS A 158 14.05 1.10 15.91
CA LYS A 158 13.04 1.11 16.97
C LYS A 158 13.46 2.04 18.09
N LEU A 159 12.60 2.97 18.46
CA LEU A 159 12.74 3.73 19.70
C LEU A 159 12.01 3.00 20.83
N ILE A 160 12.71 2.86 21.95
CA ILE A 160 12.21 2.31 23.22
C ILE A 160 12.57 3.30 24.34
N GLY A 161 11.89 3.19 25.48
CA GLY A 161 12.06 4.08 26.61
C GLY A 161 11.53 5.49 26.35
N ALA A 162 12.09 6.46 27.08
CA ALA A 162 11.81 7.88 26.89
C ALA A 162 12.87 8.52 25.97
N ASN A 163 12.43 9.25 24.96
CA ASN A 163 13.29 9.98 24.05
C ASN A 163 12.63 11.30 23.69
N ASP A 164 13.40 12.39 23.70
CA ASP A 164 12.96 13.61 23.02
C ASP A 164 12.95 13.39 21.49
N TRP A 165 12.52 14.39 20.72
CA TRP A 165 12.42 14.36 19.26
C TRP A 165 13.70 13.84 18.59
N LYS A 166 13.69 12.57 18.18
CA LYS A 166 14.78 11.91 17.46
C LYS A 166 14.44 11.72 15.99
N PRO A 167 15.39 11.96 15.07
CA PRO A 167 15.21 11.58 13.68
C PRO A 167 15.12 10.05 13.57
N ILE A 168 14.16 9.59 12.78
CA ILE A 168 14.01 8.19 12.39
C ILE A 168 13.90 8.12 10.87
N ALA A 169 14.49 7.07 10.29
CA ALA A 169 14.43 6.86 8.86
C ALA A 169 14.30 5.37 8.53
N PHE A 170 13.74 5.09 7.37
CA PHE A 170 13.59 3.73 6.83
C PHE A 170 13.85 3.74 5.33
N GLU A 171 14.89 3.01 4.90
CA GLU A 171 15.19 2.79 3.49
C GLU A 171 14.44 1.53 3.00
N PHE A 172 13.89 1.61 1.80
CA PHE A 172 13.17 0.52 1.16
C PHE A 172 13.24 0.63 -0.36
N GLU A 173 13.01 -0.51 -1.01
CA GLU A 173 12.96 -0.62 -2.46
C GLU A 173 11.54 -0.96 -2.89
N VAL A 174 11.15 -0.36 -4.01
CA VAL A 174 9.91 -0.67 -4.71
C VAL A 174 10.29 -1.41 -5.99
N ASP A 175 9.99 -2.71 -6.01
CA ASP A 175 10.04 -3.52 -7.24
C ASP A 175 8.95 -3.05 -8.22
N GLN A 176 9.04 -3.42 -9.50
CA GLN A 176 8.12 -2.93 -10.55
C GLN A 176 6.64 -2.91 -10.09
N GLY A 177 6.09 -1.71 -9.84
CA GLY A 177 4.71 -1.54 -9.37
C GLY A 177 4.54 -0.42 -8.34
N MET A 178 3.33 -0.37 -7.77
CA MET A 178 2.88 0.61 -6.77
C MET A 178 2.99 0.03 -5.35
N ALA A 179 3.68 0.71 -4.42
CA ALA A 179 3.90 0.22 -3.05
C ALA A 179 3.17 1.03 -1.98
N GLU A 180 2.40 0.34 -1.13
CA GLU A 180 1.73 0.91 0.04
C GLU A 180 2.71 1.08 1.22
N VAL A 181 2.89 2.32 1.69
CA VAL A 181 3.82 2.68 2.77
C VAL A 181 3.06 2.92 4.07
N GLU A 182 3.09 1.94 4.96
CA GLU A 182 2.34 1.99 6.21
C GLU A 182 3.19 2.43 7.39
N LEU A 183 2.94 3.61 7.96
CA LEU A 183 3.69 4.03 9.15
C LEU A 183 2.98 3.61 10.44
N SER A 184 3.78 3.33 11.47
CA SER A 184 3.25 2.93 12.76
C SER A 184 4.01 3.69 13.83
N SER A 185 3.36 4.06 14.92
CA SER A 185 4.05 4.71 16.02
C SER A 185 3.38 4.45 17.36
N TRP A 186 4.16 4.57 18.42
CA TRP A 186 3.75 4.50 19.82
C TRP A 186 4.24 5.76 20.53
N LYS A 187 3.29 6.60 20.95
CA LYS A 187 3.44 7.92 21.57
C LYS A 187 4.22 8.95 20.73
N ALA A 188 3.57 10.10 20.55
CA ALA A 188 3.94 11.33 19.83
C ALA A 188 4.83 11.24 18.56
N VAL A 189 4.23 11.39 17.38
CA VAL A 189 4.97 11.60 16.11
C VAL A 189 4.58 12.87 15.42
N THR A 190 5.50 13.84 15.38
CA THR A 190 5.46 14.89 14.37
C THR A 190 5.95 14.30 13.06
N ILE A 191 5.03 14.02 12.16
CA ILE A 191 5.34 13.47 10.85
C ILE A 191 5.61 14.63 9.88
N ALA A 192 6.88 15.03 9.77
CA ALA A 192 7.39 15.77 8.61
C ALA A 192 8.06 14.76 7.67
N LEU A 193 7.26 14.02 6.92
CA LEU A 193 7.80 12.97 6.07
C LEU A 193 8.34 13.49 4.77
N ARG A 194 9.48 12.91 4.43
CA ARG A 194 10.17 13.12 3.18
C ARG A 194 10.48 11.76 2.62
N VAL A 195 10.06 11.51 1.38
CA VAL A 195 10.59 10.42 0.58
C VAL A 195 11.65 11.03 -0.35
N ARG A 196 12.84 10.43 -0.45
CA ARG A 196 13.85 10.82 -1.46
C ARG A 196 14.31 9.66 -2.35
N PRO A 197 14.45 9.87 -3.67
CA PRO A 197 15.13 8.92 -4.55
C PRO A 197 16.64 8.98 -4.28
N LYS A 198 17.28 7.82 -4.18
CA LYS A 198 18.74 7.70 -3.97
C LYS A 198 19.41 7.13 -5.23
N PRO A 199 20.54 7.68 -5.69
CA PRO A 199 21.31 7.06 -6.78
C PRO A 199 21.89 5.71 -6.33
N ARG A 200 21.96 4.74 -7.25
CA ARG A 200 22.69 3.49 -7.04
C ARG A 200 24.17 3.80 -6.79
N ALA A 201 24.75 3.18 -5.77
CA ALA A 201 26.18 3.18 -5.52
C ALA A 201 26.91 2.29 -6.54
#